data_AF-A0A3B8H8Z0-F1
#
_entry.id   AF-A0A3B8H8Z0-F1
#
_cell.length_a   1.000
_cell.length_b   1.000
_cell.length_c   1.000
_cell.angle_alpha   90.00
_cell.angle_beta   90.00
_cell.angle_gamma   90.00
#
_symmetry.space_group_name_H-M   'P 1'
#
loop_
_entity.id
_entity.type
_entity.pdbx_description
1 polymer ?
#
loop_
_entity_poly.entity_id
_entity_poly.type
_entity_poly.pdbx_seq_one_letter_code
_entity_poly.pdbx_strand_id
1 'polypeptide(L)'
;AQGGNIAIAANQVQLLNGSRISAQSSGPGNAGNIDITVGDTFLARNSSVTTEATMADGGDISLKAGYMVRLIDSQITTSVGGGAWTTGGNIYIDPEFVILQRSKVIANAFEGTGGNIQITAGNFIADPDSIVDASSALGIDGTVDIRATISNLSGLVTPLPKDFMSAADLIREPCEVRARGGKQSSFIIRGRDGLPAEPGSFMPSPSP
;
A
#
# COMPACT_ATOMS: atom_id res chain seq x y z
N ALA A 1 31.51 19.24 8.37
CA ALA A 1 31.04 20.36 9.21
C ALA A 1 29.65 20.02 9.70
N GLN A 2 29.16 20.63 10.77
CA GLN A 2 27.79 20.39 11.25
C GLN A 2 26.76 20.71 10.16
N GLY A 3 25.71 19.88 10.08
CA GLY A 3 24.60 20.08 9.15
C GLY A 3 23.77 21.31 9.53
N GLY A 4 23.20 21.97 8.51
CA GLY A 4 22.31 23.11 8.73
C GLY A 4 20.92 22.68 9.19
N ASN A 5 20.31 23.46 10.08
CA ASN A 5 18.95 23.22 10.54
C ASN A 5 17.93 23.77 9.54
N ILE A 6 16.79 23.10 9.42
CA ILE A 6 15.67 23.51 8.57
C ILE A 6 14.44 23.75 9.45
N ALA A 7 13.82 24.91 9.31
CA ALA A 7 12.56 25.24 9.97
C ALA A 7 11.50 25.59 8.93
N ILE A 8 10.34 24.94 8.99
CA ILE A 8 9.19 25.19 8.12
C ILE A 8 7.97 25.48 8.99
N ALA A 9 7.37 26.65 8.79
CA ALA A 9 6.12 27.03 9.44
C ALA A 9 5.11 27.45 8.36
N ALA A 10 3.98 26.75 8.28
CA ALA A 10 2.93 27.05 7.31
C ALA A 10 1.57 26.57 7.83
N ASN A 11 0.47 26.93 7.16
CA ASN A 11 -0.82 26.29 7.48
C ASN A 11 -0.88 24.86 6.91
N GLN A 12 -0.39 24.67 5.69
CA GLN A 12 -0.34 23.39 5.00
C GLN A 12 1.01 23.22 4.30
N VAL A 13 1.52 22.00 4.28
CA VAL A 13 2.73 21.63 3.54
C VAL A 13 2.41 20.41 2.68
N GLN A 14 2.79 20.49 1.41
CA GLN A 14 2.65 19.38 0.46
C GLN A 14 4.00 19.11 -0.21
N LEU A 15 4.52 17.91 0.01
CA LEU A 15 5.69 17.38 -0.68
C LEU A 15 5.20 16.39 -1.73
N LEU A 16 5.46 16.68 -3.01
CA LEU A 16 4.96 15.92 -4.13
C LEU A 16 6.10 15.55 -5.08
N ASN A 17 5.93 14.46 -5.82
CA ASN A 17 6.74 14.14 -7.00
C ASN A 17 8.25 14.08 -6.76
N GLY A 18 8.70 13.34 -5.75
CA GLY A 18 10.12 13.17 -5.42
C GLY A 18 10.71 14.31 -4.60
N SER A 19 9.88 15.18 -4.03
CA SER A 19 10.34 16.29 -3.18
C SER A 19 11.17 15.78 -2.00
N ARG A 20 12.21 16.54 -1.64
CA ARG A 20 13.12 16.19 -0.54
C ARG A 20 13.39 17.39 0.36
N ILE A 21 13.19 17.20 1.66
CA ILE A 21 13.71 18.08 2.72
C ILE A 21 14.88 17.32 3.36
N SER A 22 16.07 17.91 3.42
CA SER A 22 17.26 17.20 3.90
C SER A 22 18.21 18.07 4.70
N ALA A 23 18.58 17.63 5.90
CA ALA A 23 19.59 18.24 6.74
C ALA A 23 20.74 17.24 6.99
N GLN A 24 21.73 17.24 6.10
CA GLN A 24 22.81 16.25 6.08
C GLN A 24 24.13 16.84 6.62
N SER A 25 24.93 15.99 7.26
CA SER A 25 26.35 16.22 7.53
C SER A 25 27.21 15.05 7.02
N SER A 26 28.17 15.37 6.16
CA SER A 26 29.15 14.43 5.60
C SER A 26 30.51 14.45 6.32
N GLY A 27 30.66 15.27 7.37
CA GLY A 27 31.91 15.39 8.13
C GLY A 27 31.75 14.95 9.58
N PRO A 28 32.72 15.28 10.45
CA PRO A 28 32.70 14.88 11.86
C PRO A 28 31.69 15.66 12.72
N GLY A 29 30.81 16.46 12.10
CA GLY A 29 29.78 17.20 12.82
C GLY A 29 28.44 16.48 12.70
N ASN A 30 27.55 16.70 13.65
CA ASN A 30 26.21 16.10 13.65
C ASN A 30 25.39 16.56 12.45
N ALA A 31 24.39 15.78 12.06
CA ALA A 31 23.38 16.23 11.11
C ALA A 31 22.57 17.39 11.69
N GLY A 32 21.96 18.18 10.81
CA GLY A 32 21.08 19.26 11.22
C GLY A 32 19.69 18.72 11.58
N ASN A 33 18.95 19.51 12.35
CA ASN A 33 17.58 19.18 12.74
C ASN A 33 16.57 19.73 11.71
N ILE A 34 15.42 19.06 11.62
CA ILE A 34 14.30 19.50 10.78
C ILE A 34 13.07 19.71 11.67
N ASP A 35 12.63 20.96 11.76
CA ASP A 35 11.43 21.35 12.51
C ASP A 35 10.33 21.79 11.53
N ILE A 36 9.24 21.04 11.49
CA ILE A 36 8.08 21.31 10.63
C ILE A 36 6.87 21.52 11.53
N THR A 37 6.31 22.73 11.49
CA THR A 37 5.07 23.07 12.18
C THR A 37 4.03 23.47 11.15
N VAL A 38 2.96 22.69 11.06
CA VAL A 38 1.83 22.97 10.17
C VAL A 38 0.54 23.21 10.96
N GLY A 39 -0.22 24.23 10.56
CA GLY A 39 -1.49 24.57 11.21
C GLY A 39 -2.59 23.51 11.02
N ASP A 40 -2.57 22.81 9.90
CA ASP A 40 -3.61 21.86 9.49
C ASP A 40 -2.99 20.54 9.01
N THR A 41 -2.50 20.50 7.77
CA THR A 41 -2.13 19.24 7.12
C THR A 41 -0.69 19.25 6.58
N PHE A 42 0.05 18.19 6.88
CA PHE A 42 1.27 17.79 6.19
C PHE A 42 0.97 16.59 5.29
N LEU A 43 1.17 16.75 3.98
CA LEU A 43 1.02 15.69 2.99
C LEU A 43 2.37 15.43 2.32
N ALA A 44 2.82 14.18 2.33
CA ALA A 44 3.91 13.72 1.49
C ALA A 44 3.41 12.62 0.55
N ARG A 45 3.66 12.78 -0.75
CA ARG A 45 3.43 11.75 -1.77
C ARG A 45 4.70 11.54 -2.57
N ASN A 46 5.19 10.30 -2.59
CA ASN A 46 6.46 9.94 -3.23
C ASN A 46 7.58 10.92 -2.86
N SER A 47 7.77 11.19 -1.56
CA SER A 47 8.66 12.26 -1.08
C SER A 47 9.42 11.85 0.18
N SER A 48 10.43 12.64 0.56
CA SER A 48 11.31 12.32 1.67
C SER A 48 11.61 13.52 2.59
N VAL A 49 11.69 13.27 3.89
CA VAL A 49 12.22 14.18 4.91
C VAL A 49 13.33 13.45 5.63
N THR A 50 14.57 13.93 5.53
CA THR A 50 15.74 13.16 5.94
C THR A 50 16.75 13.97 6.76
N THR A 51 17.21 13.46 7.89
CA THR A 51 18.47 13.88 8.51
C THR A 51 19.48 12.74 8.36
N GLU A 52 20.73 13.06 8.04
CA GLU A 52 21.74 12.03 7.79
C GLU A 52 23.12 12.51 8.26
N ALA A 53 23.76 11.73 9.13
CA ALA A 53 25.13 11.98 9.57
C ALA A 53 26.04 10.81 9.21
N THR A 54 27.14 11.08 8.51
CA THR A 54 28.06 10.00 8.08
C THR A 54 29.02 9.55 9.19
N MET A 55 29.47 10.45 10.07
CA MET A 55 30.56 10.18 11.03
C MET A 55 30.25 10.61 12.47
N ALA A 56 29.07 11.17 12.72
CA ALA A 56 28.66 11.77 13.98
C ALA A 56 27.17 11.53 14.20
N ASP A 57 26.56 12.14 15.22
CA ASP A 57 25.18 11.82 15.58
C ASP A 57 24.15 12.29 14.56
N GLY A 58 23.06 11.53 14.45
CA GLY A 58 21.91 11.87 13.63
C GLY A 58 21.17 13.10 14.16
N GLY A 59 20.51 13.83 13.25
CA GLY A 59 19.71 15.00 13.59
C GLY A 59 18.27 14.60 13.86
N ASP A 60 17.56 15.39 14.65
CA ASP A 60 16.17 15.12 14.99
C ASP A 60 15.20 15.65 13.92
N ILE A 61 14.06 15.00 13.76
CA ILE A 61 12.93 15.49 12.97
C ILE A 61 11.72 15.69 13.89
N SER A 62 11.23 16.93 13.98
CA SER A 62 9.97 17.26 14.65
C SER A 62 8.92 17.66 13.63
N LEU A 63 7.81 16.94 13.56
CA LEU A 63 6.68 17.21 12.69
C LEU A 63 5.41 17.36 13.51
N LYS A 64 4.94 18.59 13.65
CA LYS A 64 3.70 18.93 14.34
C LYS A 64 2.66 19.39 13.34
N ALA A 65 1.47 18.81 13.36
CA ALA A 65 0.37 19.25 12.53
C ALA A 65 -0.90 19.45 13.36
N GLY A 66 -1.66 20.52 13.13
CA GLY A 66 -2.90 20.72 13.88
C GLY A 66 -3.96 19.64 13.62
N TYR A 67 -3.96 19.04 12.44
CA TYR A 67 -4.97 18.04 12.06
C TYR A 67 -4.36 16.73 11.55
N MET A 68 -3.55 16.76 10.48
CA MET A 68 -3.17 15.50 9.80
C MET A 68 -1.72 15.47 9.32
N VAL A 69 -1.08 14.33 9.52
CA VAL A 69 0.12 13.90 8.81
C VAL A 69 -0.25 12.72 7.92
N ARG A 70 -0.12 12.88 6.61
CA ARG A 70 -0.39 11.83 5.63
C ARG A 70 0.83 11.54 4.76
N LEU A 71 1.32 10.32 4.83
CA LEU A 71 2.42 9.82 4.01
C LEU A 71 1.92 8.76 3.03
N ILE A 72 2.23 8.95 1.75
CA ILE A 72 1.88 8.03 0.67
C ILE A 72 3.15 7.74 -0.12
N ASP A 73 3.61 6.48 -0.15
CA ASP A 73 4.85 6.08 -0.82
C ASP A 73 6.04 6.97 -0.39
N SER A 74 6.08 7.40 0.87
CA SER A 74 6.99 8.45 1.35
C SER A 74 7.78 8.00 2.58
N GLN A 75 8.84 8.74 2.89
CA GLN A 75 9.71 8.41 4.02
C GLN A 75 10.04 9.63 4.89
N ILE A 76 10.02 9.42 6.20
CA ILE A 76 10.61 10.33 7.19
C ILE A 76 11.71 9.54 7.89
N THR A 77 12.95 9.96 7.73
CA THR A 77 14.08 9.16 8.21
C THR A 77 15.16 9.99 8.89
N THR A 78 15.62 9.51 10.03
CA THR A 78 16.90 9.93 10.59
C THR A 78 17.87 8.75 10.44
N SER A 79 19.11 9.03 10.05
CA SER A 79 20.11 7.98 9.94
C SER A 79 21.49 8.44 10.37
N VAL A 80 22.24 7.48 10.92
CA VAL A 80 23.65 7.66 11.25
C VAL A 80 24.48 6.50 10.70
N GLY A 81 25.54 6.84 9.96
CA GLY A 81 26.53 5.91 9.42
C GLY A 81 27.83 5.85 10.23
N GLY A 82 27.91 6.56 11.36
CA GLY A 82 29.10 6.61 12.21
C GLY A 82 29.31 5.34 13.04
N GLY A 83 30.39 5.35 13.83
CA GLY A 83 30.81 4.21 14.65
C GLY A 83 29.97 3.98 15.91
N ALA A 84 30.36 2.99 16.71
CA ALA A 84 29.62 2.52 17.91
C ALA A 84 29.32 3.58 18.98
N TRP A 85 29.99 4.73 18.97
CA TRP A 85 29.75 5.85 19.89
C TRP A 85 28.66 6.81 19.42
N THR A 86 28.10 6.62 18.23
CA THR A 86 27.09 7.51 17.68
C THR A 86 25.67 7.16 18.12
N THR A 87 24.77 8.12 18.01
CA THR A 87 23.34 7.91 18.27
C THR A 87 22.51 8.34 17.06
N GLY A 88 21.52 7.52 16.70
CA GLY A 88 20.52 7.86 15.69
C GLY A 88 19.66 9.04 16.13
N GLY A 89 19.21 9.84 15.17
CA GLY A 89 18.33 10.98 15.45
C GLY A 89 16.93 10.53 15.85
N ASN A 90 16.22 11.34 16.61
CA ASN A 90 14.85 11.06 17.04
C ASN A 90 13.83 11.60 16.03
N ILE A 91 12.67 10.95 15.96
CA ILE A 91 11.53 11.41 15.17
C ILE A 91 10.35 11.64 16.10
N TYR A 92 9.80 12.85 16.07
CA TYR A 92 8.60 13.23 16.78
C TYR A 92 7.49 13.62 15.80
N ILE A 93 6.33 12.97 15.89
CA ILE A 93 5.15 13.25 15.06
C ILE A 93 3.95 13.49 15.96
N ASP A 94 3.32 14.66 15.85
CA ASP A 94 2.20 15.07 16.71
C ASP A 94 1.06 15.75 15.94
N PRO A 95 0.14 14.96 15.37
CA PRO A 95 -1.13 15.44 14.82
C PRO A 95 -2.37 14.73 15.38
N GLU A 96 -3.58 15.21 15.08
CA GLU A 96 -4.81 14.46 15.40
C GLU A 96 -4.90 13.13 14.62
N PHE A 97 -4.47 13.12 13.36
CA PHE A 97 -4.47 11.94 12.48
C PHE A 97 -3.09 11.66 11.87
N VAL A 98 -2.61 10.43 12.00
CA VAL A 98 -1.48 9.91 11.23
C VAL A 98 -1.97 8.83 10.27
N ILE A 99 -1.70 9.02 8.98
CA ILE A 99 -2.06 8.06 7.93
C ILE A 99 -0.81 7.69 7.13
N LEU A 100 -0.43 6.41 7.19
CA LEU A 100 0.69 5.84 6.43
C LEU A 100 0.16 4.87 5.37
N GLN A 101 0.57 5.09 4.11
CA GLN A 101 0.31 4.18 2.99
C GLN A 101 1.63 3.88 2.27
N ARG A 102 2.08 2.62 2.31
CA ARG A 102 3.38 2.16 1.81
C ARG A 102 4.53 3.10 2.19
N SER A 103 4.52 3.59 3.43
CA SER A 103 5.41 4.66 3.88
C SER A 103 6.28 4.23 5.04
N LYS A 104 7.39 4.95 5.25
CA LYS A 104 8.43 4.58 6.22
C LYS A 104 8.69 5.72 7.20
N VAL A 105 8.71 5.40 8.49
CA VAL A 105 9.20 6.30 9.55
C VAL A 105 10.33 5.57 10.25
N ILE A 106 11.58 5.98 9.99
CA ILE A 106 12.76 5.18 10.33
C ILE A 106 13.79 6.02 11.07
N ALA A 107 14.23 5.58 12.24
CA ALA A 107 15.21 6.26 13.08
C ALA A 107 16.42 5.36 13.36
N ASN A 108 17.15 4.99 12.31
CA ASN A 108 18.11 3.90 12.39
C ASN A 108 19.55 4.36 12.59
N ALA A 109 20.34 3.46 13.14
CA ALA A 109 21.79 3.60 13.25
C ALA A 109 22.52 2.41 12.61
N PHE A 110 23.79 2.61 12.26
CA PHE A 110 24.64 1.52 11.77
C PHE A 110 25.36 0.80 12.92
N GLU A 111 26.39 1.41 13.50
CA GLU A 111 27.11 0.84 14.66
C GLU A 111 26.64 1.39 16.01
N GLY A 112 26.13 2.62 16.01
CA GLY A 112 25.67 3.32 17.20
C GLY A 112 24.33 2.83 17.75
N THR A 113 23.80 3.51 18.77
CA THR A 113 22.42 3.27 19.25
C THR A 113 21.40 3.81 18.25
N GLY A 114 20.33 3.06 17.99
CA GLY A 114 19.17 3.54 17.22
C GLY A 114 18.53 4.77 17.87
N GLY A 115 17.78 5.54 17.08
CA GLY A 115 17.07 6.72 17.55
C GLY A 115 15.73 6.37 18.20
N ASN A 116 15.00 7.37 18.73
CA ASN A 116 13.66 7.13 19.26
C ASN A 116 12.60 7.71 18.33
N ILE A 117 11.54 6.94 18.09
CA ILE A 117 10.36 7.39 17.35
C ILE A 117 9.22 7.54 18.35
N GLN A 118 8.69 8.75 18.44
CA GLN A 118 7.47 9.03 19.18
C GLN A 118 6.40 9.58 18.25
N ILE A 119 5.26 8.89 18.21
CA ILE A 119 4.07 9.31 17.46
C ILE A 119 2.94 9.51 18.45
N THR A 120 2.52 10.75 18.64
CA THR A 120 1.35 11.09 19.47
C THR A 120 0.24 11.50 18.53
N ALA A 121 -0.89 10.80 18.56
CA ALA A 121 -2.03 11.17 17.73
C ALA A 121 -3.36 10.74 18.32
N GLY A 122 -4.45 11.37 17.90
CA GLY A 122 -5.80 10.86 18.19
C GLY A 122 -5.99 9.49 17.53
N ASN A 123 -5.66 9.39 16.25
CA ASN A 123 -5.79 8.18 15.44
C ASN A 123 -4.53 7.88 14.63
N PHE A 124 -4.10 6.61 14.67
CA PHE A 124 -3.00 6.11 13.86
C PHE A 124 -3.51 5.01 12.92
N ILE A 125 -3.35 5.23 11.62
CA ILE A 125 -3.75 4.31 10.55
C ILE A 125 -2.54 4.05 9.67
N ALA A 126 -2.11 2.79 9.59
CA ALA A 126 -1.05 2.36 8.71
C ALA A 126 -1.52 1.15 7.90
N ASP A 127 -1.18 1.11 6.62
CA ASP A 127 -1.33 -0.11 5.84
C ASP A 127 -0.23 -1.14 6.21
N PRO A 128 -0.42 -2.43 5.88
CA PRO A 128 0.55 -3.48 6.23
C PRO A 128 1.94 -3.30 5.60
N ASP A 129 2.03 -2.51 4.53
CA ASP A 129 3.27 -2.22 3.81
C ASP A 129 4.03 -1.03 4.41
N SER A 130 3.45 -0.32 5.38
CA SER A 130 4.11 0.77 6.09
C SER A 130 4.97 0.27 7.25
N ILE A 131 6.09 0.94 7.47
CA ILE A 131 7.12 0.52 8.44
C ILE A 131 7.41 1.67 9.40
N VAL A 132 7.45 1.36 10.69
CA VAL A 132 7.99 2.23 11.75
C VAL A 132 9.11 1.45 12.44
N ASP A 133 10.35 1.92 12.34
CA ASP A 133 11.53 1.16 12.78
C ASP A 133 12.59 2.08 13.38
N ALA A 134 13.18 1.66 14.48
CA ALA A 134 14.19 2.43 15.22
C ALA A 134 15.46 1.60 15.47
N SER A 135 15.68 0.58 14.65
CA SER A 135 16.70 -0.43 14.87
C SER A 135 18.12 0.08 14.60
N SER A 136 19.09 -0.61 15.19
CA SER A 136 20.50 -0.44 14.84
C SER A 136 21.06 -1.72 14.23
N ALA A 137 21.88 -1.59 13.18
CA ALA A 137 22.40 -2.75 12.46
C ALA A 137 23.40 -3.58 13.29
N LEU A 138 24.29 -2.90 14.02
CA LEU A 138 25.36 -3.51 14.84
C LEU A 138 25.35 -3.00 16.29
N GLY A 139 24.56 -1.98 16.59
CA GLY A 139 24.43 -1.41 17.92
C GLY A 139 23.18 -1.88 18.65
N ILE A 140 22.69 -1.04 19.56
CA ILE A 140 21.48 -1.30 20.34
C ILE A 140 20.30 -0.63 19.65
N ASP A 141 19.19 -1.34 19.51
CA ASP A 141 17.95 -0.80 18.97
C ASP A 141 17.42 0.36 19.81
N GLY A 142 16.90 1.37 19.13
CA GLY A 142 16.15 2.45 19.74
C GLY A 142 14.73 2.04 20.10
N THR A 143 13.88 3.01 20.41
CA THR A 143 12.50 2.75 20.85
C THR A 143 11.48 3.33 19.89
N VAL A 144 10.34 2.63 19.76
CA VAL A 144 9.16 3.10 19.04
C VAL A 144 8.00 3.20 20.03
N ASP A 145 7.49 4.40 20.23
CA ASP A 145 6.36 4.70 21.12
C ASP A 145 5.23 5.38 20.32
N ILE A 146 4.15 4.64 20.10
CA ILE A 146 2.97 5.13 19.37
C ILE A 146 1.82 5.27 20.37
N ARG A 147 1.45 6.52 20.67
CA ARG A 147 0.36 6.88 21.56
C ARG A 147 -0.81 7.38 20.72
N ALA A 148 -1.67 6.45 20.31
CA ALA A 148 -2.86 6.76 19.54
C ALA A 148 -3.92 5.66 19.65
N THR A 149 -5.14 5.98 19.23
CA THR A 149 -6.14 4.95 18.95
C THR A 149 -5.72 4.23 17.66
N ILE A 150 -5.31 2.97 17.79
CA ILE A 150 -4.84 2.16 16.66
C ILE A 150 -6.06 1.53 15.98
N SER A 151 -6.45 2.06 14.83
CA SER A 151 -7.48 1.46 13.97
C SER A 151 -6.81 0.49 13.01
N ASN A 152 -6.55 -0.75 13.45
CA ASN A 152 -6.02 -1.80 12.61
C ASN A 152 -7.06 -2.21 11.54
N LEU A 153 -6.91 -1.75 10.29
CA LEU A 153 -7.76 -2.16 9.17
C LEU A 153 -7.49 -3.61 8.70
N SER A 154 -6.41 -4.23 9.16
CA SER A 154 -6.06 -5.64 8.86
C SER A 154 -7.10 -6.64 9.40
N GLY A 155 -7.87 -6.27 10.43
CA GLY A 155 -8.93 -7.09 11.00
C GLY A 155 -10.31 -6.94 10.34
N LEU A 156 -10.48 -6.01 9.39
CA LEU A 156 -11.76 -5.74 8.74
C LEU A 156 -11.96 -6.50 7.42
N VAL A 157 -10.99 -7.34 7.05
CA VAL A 157 -11.13 -8.26 5.92
C VAL A 157 -11.65 -9.58 6.47
N THR A 158 -12.96 -9.67 6.73
CA THR A 158 -13.62 -10.97 6.58
C THR A 158 -13.27 -11.45 5.18
N PRO A 159 -12.64 -12.63 5.01
CA PRO A 159 -12.54 -13.22 3.69
C PRO A 159 -13.95 -13.22 3.11
N LEU A 160 -14.11 -12.69 1.89
CA LEU A 160 -15.36 -12.89 1.17
C LEU A 160 -15.63 -14.40 1.23
N PRO A 161 -16.77 -14.86 1.76
CA PRO A 161 -17.07 -16.28 1.80
C PRO A 161 -16.89 -16.80 0.38
N LYS A 162 -15.89 -17.67 0.18
CA LYS A 162 -15.76 -18.42 -1.06
C LYS A 162 -16.79 -19.55 -1.02
N ASP A 163 -18.04 -19.20 -0.81
CA ASP A 163 -19.13 -20.01 -1.30
C ASP A 163 -19.11 -19.79 -2.81
N PHE A 164 -18.25 -20.56 -3.49
CA PHE A 164 -18.52 -20.86 -4.87
C PHE A 164 -19.92 -21.47 -4.84
N MET A 165 -20.92 -20.74 -5.34
CA MET A 165 -22.17 -21.37 -5.71
C MET A 165 -21.79 -22.59 -6.53
N SER A 166 -22.08 -23.77 -6.01
CA SER A 166 -21.79 -25.01 -6.69
C SER A 166 -22.43 -24.91 -8.08
N ALA A 167 -21.63 -25.02 -9.14
CA ALA A 167 -22.18 -25.14 -10.48
C ALA A 167 -23.13 -26.36 -10.56
N ALA A 168 -23.00 -27.34 -9.67
CA ALA A 168 -23.93 -28.47 -9.57
C ALA A 168 -25.32 -28.06 -9.04
N ASP A 169 -25.45 -26.98 -8.27
CA ASP A 169 -26.76 -26.45 -7.85
C ASP A 169 -27.41 -25.57 -8.94
N LEU A 170 -26.60 -25.02 -9.86
CA LEU A 170 -27.08 -24.30 -11.05
C LEU A 170 -27.42 -25.23 -12.23
N ILE A 171 -26.93 -26.47 -12.22
CA ILE A 171 -27.33 -27.52 -13.17
C ILE A 171 -28.53 -28.25 -12.57
N ARG A 172 -29.67 -27.56 -12.45
CA ARG A 172 -30.95 -28.26 -12.54
C ARG A 172 -31.08 -28.73 -13.99
N GLU A 173 -30.82 -30.01 -14.23
CA GLU A 173 -31.16 -30.67 -15.49
C GLU A 173 -32.63 -30.39 -15.85
N PRO A 174 -32.94 -29.61 -16.90
CA PRO A 174 -34.32 -29.36 -17.32
C PRO A 174 -34.86 -30.51 -18.19
N CYS A 175 -34.12 -31.61 -18.32
CA CYS A 175 -34.42 -32.68 -19.27
C CYS A 175 -35.64 -33.52 -18.84
N GLU A 176 -35.89 -33.71 -17.54
CA GLU A 176 -37.11 -34.40 -17.09
C GLU A 176 -38.38 -33.54 -17.24
N VAL A 177 -38.25 -32.20 -17.16
CA VAL A 177 -39.40 -31.29 -17.34
C VAL A 177 -39.78 -31.16 -18.81
N ARG A 178 -38.82 -31.21 -19.74
CA ARG A 178 -39.11 -31.20 -21.20
C ARG A 178 -39.73 -32.50 -21.70
N ALA A 179 -39.49 -33.64 -21.04
CA ALA A 179 -40.08 -34.92 -21.43
C ALA A 179 -41.59 -35.03 -21.10
N ARG A 180 -42.10 -34.26 -20.13
CA ARG A 180 -43.55 -34.26 -19.78
C ARG A 180 -44.41 -33.40 -20.71
N GLY A 181 -43.82 -32.55 -21.55
CA GLY A 181 -44.52 -31.59 -22.42
C GLY A 181 -44.92 -32.10 -23.82
N GLY A 182 -44.67 -33.38 -24.13
CA GLY A 182 -45.32 -34.09 -25.25
C GLY A 182 -44.99 -33.62 -26.68
N LYS A 183 -44.02 -32.72 -26.90
CA LYS A 183 -43.61 -32.33 -28.26
C LYS A 183 -42.09 -32.21 -28.38
N GLN A 184 -41.46 -33.27 -28.88
CA GLN A 184 -40.09 -33.21 -29.39
C GLN A 184 -40.15 -33.09 -30.92
N SER A 185 -39.51 -32.06 -31.47
CA SER A 185 -39.34 -31.90 -32.91
C SER A 185 -38.28 -32.88 -33.40
N SER A 186 -38.63 -33.76 -34.34
CA SER A 186 -37.69 -34.64 -35.02
C SER A 186 -37.28 -34.05 -36.36
N PHE A 187 -36.00 -34.13 -36.70
CA PHE A 187 -35.50 -33.84 -38.03
C PHE A 187 -35.47 -35.16 -38.82
N ILE A 188 -36.27 -35.23 -39.88
CA ILE A 188 -36.38 -36.41 -40.73
C ILE A 188 -35.71 -36.08 -42.06
N ILE A 189 -34.66 -36.80 -42.41
CA ILE A 189 -34.05 -36.69 -43.74
C ILE A 189 -34.93 -37.48 -44.70
N ARG A 190 -35.81 -36.79 -45.45
CA ARG A 190 -36.52 -37.39 -46.58
C ARG A 190 -35.51 -37.63 -47.71
N GLY A 191 -35.39 -38.89 -48.14
CA GLY A 191 -34.67 -39.25 -49.36
C GLY A 191 -35.26 -38.51 -50.56
N ARG A 192 -34.39 -38.10 -51.49
CA ARG A 192 -34.81 -37.41 -52.71
C ARG A 192 -35.26 -38.48 -53.70
N ASP A 193 -36.49 -38.39 -54.21
CA ASP A 193 -36.95 -39.25 -55.30
C ASP A 193 -36.01 -39.11 -56.51
N GLY A 194 -35.72 -40.25 -57.13
CA GLY A 194 -34.70 -40.37 -58.17
C GLY A 194 -35.01 -39.48 -59.38
N LEU A 195 -34.00 -38.76 -59.84
CA LEU A 195 -34.04 -38.11 -61.15
C LEU A 195 -33.94 -39.19 -62.24
N PRO A 196 -34.69 -39.08 -63.36
CA PRO A 196 -34.53 -39.98 -64.48
C PRO A 196 -33.09 -39.94 -65.00
N ALA A 197 -32.56 -41.11 -65.40
CA ALA A 197 -31.18 -41.23 -65.82
C ALA A 197 -30.85 -40.38 -67.07
N GLU A 198 -31.84 -40.08 -67.93
CA GLU A 198 -31.65 -39.27 -69.13
C GLU A 198 -32.87 -38.36 -69.44
N PRO A 199 -32.64 -37.17 -70.06
CA PRO A 199 -33.69 -36.18 -70.34
C PRO A 199 -34.76 -36.71 -71.31
N GLY A 200 -36.03 -36.67 -70.89
CA GLY A 200 -37.20 -37.04 -71.72
C GLY A 200 -37.79 -38.43 -71.46
N SER A 201 -37.21 -39.20 -70.54
CA SER A 201 -37.77 -40.50 -70.12
C SER A 201 -38.87 -40.37 -69.05
N PHE A 202 -39.69 -41.41 -68.89
CA PHE A 202 -40.78 -41.43 -67.91
C PHE A 202 -40.25 -41.42 -66.47
N MET A 203 -40.80 -40.55 -65.63
CA MET A 203 -40.43 -40.45 -64.21
C MET A 203 -40.96 -41.65 -63.41
N PRO A 204 -40.16 -42.23 -62.50
CA PRO A 204 -40.66 -43.21 -61.55
C PRO A 204 -41.74 -42.58 -60.66
N SER A 205 -42.87 -43.28 -60.48
CA SER A 205 -43.92 -42.82 -59.57
C SER A 205 -43.40 -42.78 -58.13
N PRO A 206 -43.69 -41.72 -57.34
CA PRO A 206 -43.24 -41.63 -55.96
C PRO A 206 -43.83 -42.79 -55.15
N SER A 207 -42.97 -43.52 -54.46
CA SER A 207 -43.39 -44.50 -53.46
C SER A 207 -43.88 -43.77 -52.20
N PRO A 208 -44.92 -44.28 -51.52
CA PRO A 208 -45.64 -43.56 -50.46
C PRO A 208 -44.79 -43.24 -49.22
#